data_AF-A0A523FXR8-F1
#
_entry.id   AF-A0A523FXR8-F1
#
_cell.length_a   1.000
_cell.length_b   1.000
_cell.length_c   1.000
_cell.angle_alpha   90.00
_cell.angle_beta   90.00
_cell.angle_gamma   90.00
#
_symmetry.space_group_name_H-M   'P 1'
#
loop_
_entity.id
_entity.type
_entity.pdbx_description
1 polymer ?
#
loop_
_entity_poly.entity_id
_entity_poly.type
_entity_poly.pdbx_seq_one_letter_code
_entity_poly.pdbx_strand_id
1 'polypeptide(L)'
;MPKHPFRTRIARAGLDGLMADPRYFDADHPEHRAMVDMVQRGFQMIFDEPKDRARRNPASTGPAPRPGLLDGALRDLAGDPDRFDSAPTALRQRQGRGVMLAALKADGFPLPSGLKDEDAPAVRPPTPRAGEGKTPERGPLAQSGTGARPGVVGRTGEPLRHLRPPRQPAALPSSPPTGFPDPWPASPVSKRFRDEIHKRESNVKDYGAVNGDAWGRYQLRELARKQIGLQRKDGSFTGKYGVNSRDDFLKNRKAQEQAFADYMADNLAQLKSKGVLGKIGQKISGIRANITVTENGLLAAAQRQGAEGTNLYLKHLERHGWKSDPSTFPTKLRRPFLAVETRLREFENIPHKK
;
A
#
# COMPACT_ATOMS: atom_id res chain seq x y z
N MET A 1 14.22 10.43 -24.43
CA MET A 1 14.88 9.11 -24.49
C MET A 1 15.67 8.89 -23.22
N PRO A 2 15.52 7.76 -22.50
CA PRO A 2 16.25 7.53 -21.25
C PRO A 2 17.76 7.50 -21.49
N LYS A 3 18.53 8.26 -20.70
CA LYS A 3 19.98 8.48 -20.89
C LYS A 3 20.86 7.25 -20.60
N HIS A 4 20.28 6.15 -20.09
CA HIS A 4 21.01 4.94 -19.69
C HIS A 4 20.26 3.66 -20.09
N PRO A 5 20.34 3.22 -21.37
CA PRO A 5 19.58 2.08 -21.88
C PRO A 5 19.98 0.76 -21.22
N PHE A 6 21.24 0.60 -20.78
CA PHE A 6 21.71 -0.63 -20.12
C PHE A 6 21.14 -0.79 -18.70
N ARG A 7 21.19 0.25 -17.86
CA ARG A 7 20.62 0.23 -16.50
C ARG A 7 19.11 -0.06 -16.53
N THR A 8 18.41 0.54 -17.48
CA THR A 8 16.97 0.32 -17.70
C THR A 8 16.69 -1.14 -18.08
N ARG A 9 17.57 -1.77 -18.87
CA ARG A 9 17.45 -3.18 -19.28
C ARG A 9 17.69 -4.16 -18.14
N ILE A 10 18.73 -3.95 -17.32
CA ILE A 10 18.98 -4.78 -16.13
C ILE A 10 17.81 -4.70 -15.15
N ALA A 11 17.31 -3.49 -14.90
CA ALA A 11 16.15 -3.29 -14.02
C ALA A 11 14.89 -3.98 -14.53
N ARG A 12 14.65 -3.91 -15.85
CA ARG A 12 13.52 -4.60 -16.51
C ARG A 12 13.66 -6.11 -16.43
N ALA A 13 14.84 -6.66 -16.69
CA ALA A 13 15.08 -8.10 -16.57
C ALA A 13 14.93 -8.61 -15.12
N GLY A 14 15.39 -7.84 -14.13
CA GLY A 14 15.17 -8.14 -12.71
C GLY A 14 13.70 -8.11 -12.33
N LEU A 15 12.95 -7.14 -12.88
CA LEU A 15 11.49 -7.06 -12.72
C LEU A 15 10.80 -8.24 -13.37
N ASP A 16 11.14 -8.59 -14.61
CA ASP A 16 10.52 -9.73 -15.31
C ASP A 16 10.78 -11.05 -14.57
N GLY A 17 11.97 -11.21 -13.96
CA GLY A 17 12.28 -12.36 -13.10
C GLY A 17 11.48 -12.37 -11.79
N LEU A 18 11.25 -11.19 -11.21
CA LEU A 18 10.36 -10.99 -10.07
C LEU A 18 8.89 -11.01 -10.44
N MET A 19 8.52 -11.03 -11.72
CA MET A 19 7.13 -11.11 -12.18
C MET A 19 6.83 -12.46 -12.82
N ALA A 20 7.78 -13.40 -12.78
CA ALA A 20 7.61 -14.77 -13.28
C ALA A 20 7.16 -15.76 -12.18
N ASP A 21 7.26 -15.39 -10.90
CA ASP A 21 6.79 -16.23 -9.80
C ASP A 21 5.30 -15.92 -9.52
N PRO A 22 4.40 -16.91 -9.58
CA PRO A 22 2.96 -16.70 -9.42
C PRO A 22 2.56 -16.13 -8.06
N ARG A 23 3.37 -16.34 -7.02
CA ARG A 23 3.14 -15.83 -5.65
C ARG A 23 3.06 -14.30 -5.60
N TYR A 24 3.57 -13.64 -6.62
CA TYR A 24 3.68 -12.18 -6.69
C TYR A 24 2.42 -11.50 -7.23
N PHE A 25 1.52 -12.23 -7.87
CA PHE A 25 0.23 -11.72 -8.34
C PHE A 25 -0.93 -12.05 -7.41
N ASP A 26 -0.67 -12.84 -6.37
CA ASP A 26 -1.62 -13.07 -5.30
C ASP A 26 -1.54 -11.88 -4.31
N ALA A 27 -2.56 -11.02 -4.35
CA ALA A 27 -2.66 -9.85 -3.50
C ALA A 27 -2.77 -10.20 -2.00
N ASP A 28 -3.15 -11.44 -1.69
CA ASP A 28 -3.27 -11.95 -0.34
C ASP A 28 -1.98 -12.65 0.14
N HIS A 29 -0.99 -12.81 -0.75
CA HIS A 29 0.32 -13.34 -0.37
C HIS A 29 1.05 -12.35 0.56
N PRO A 30 1.57 -12.80 1.71
CA PRO A 30 2.15 -11.91 2.73
C PRO A 30 3.32 -11.04 2.22
N GLU A 31 3.99 -11.48 1.15
CA GLU A 31 5.12 -10.77 0.51
C GLU A 31 4.70 -9.78 -0.57
N HIS A 32 3.45 -9.80 -1.05
CA HIS A 32 3.00 -8.98 -2.18
C HIS A 32 3.25 -7.48 -1.92
N ARG A 33 2.96 -7.02 -0.71
CA ARG A 33 3.12 -5.61 -0.33
C ARG A 33 4.59 -5.17 -0.23
N ALA A 34 5.45 -6.00 0.37
CA ALA A 34 6.88 -5.72 0.47
C ALA A 34 7.52 -5.65 -0.92
N MET A 35 7.04 -6.49 -1.83
CA MET A 35 7.51 -6.53 -3.20
C MET A 35 7.00 -5.35 -4.05
N VAL A 36 5.73 -4.95 -3.94
CA VAL A 36 5.22 -3.74 -4.61
C VAL A 36 6.02 -2.51 -4.18
N ASP A 37 6.32 -2.39 -2.88
CA ASP A 37 7.17 -1.32 -2.36
C ASP A 37 8.61 -1.42 -2.87
N MET A 38 9.18 -2.62 -2.98
CA MET A 38 10.51 -2.85 -3.55
C MET A 38 10.59 -2.44 -5.02
N VAL A 39 9.63 -2.87 -5.84
CA VAL A 39 9.55 -2.50 -7.26
C VAL A 39 9.43 -0.99 -7.40
N GLN A 40 8.49 -0.38 -6.66
CA GLN A 40 8.27 1.06 -6.71
C GLN A 40 9.53 1.86 -6.32
N ARG A 41 10.30 1.39 -5.33
CA ARG A 41 11.58 2.00 -4.93
C ARG A 41 12.71 1.77 -5.92
N GLY A 42 12.80 0.58 -6.52
CA GLY A 42 13.73 0.28 -7.61
C GLY A 42 13.54 1.24 -8.79
N PHE A 43 12.27 1.50 -9.15
CA PHE A 43 11.93 2.55 -10.11
C PHE A 43 12.38 3.93 -9.63
N GLN A 44 12.07 4.32 -8.40
CA GLN A 44 12.45 5.63 -7.87
C GLN A 44 13.98 5.87 -7.93
N MET A 45 14.79 4.87 -7.56
CA MET A 45 16.26 4.97 -7.61
C MET A 45 16.79 5.18 -9.03
N ILE A 46 16.19 4.53 -10.04
CA ILE A 46 16.60 4.69 -11.45
C ILE A 46 16.28 6.09 -11.98
N PHE A 47 15.22 6.74 -11.47
CA PHE A 47 14.74 8.03 -11.98
C PHE A 47 15.21 9.25 -11.18
N ASP A 48 15.57 9.08 -9.90
CA ASP A 48 16.01 10.18 -9.03
C ASP A 48 17.53 10.35 -8.91
N GLU A 49 18.32 9.35 -9.32
CA GLU A 49 19.80 9.41 -9.34
C GLU A 49 20.35 10.71 -9.96
N PRO A 50 19.79 11.27 -11.06
CA PRO A 50 20.28 12.52 -11.63
C PRO A 50 19.92 13.77 -10.80
N LYS A 51 18.78 13.74 -10.09
CA LYS A 51 18.25 14.89 -9.34
C LYS A 51 18.93 15.05 -7.99
N ASP A 52 19.25 13.94 -7.33
CA ASP A 52 19.98 13.95 -6.06
C ASP A 52 21.45 14.33 -6.25
N ARG A 53 22.04 13.96 -7.40
CA ARG A 53 23.41 14.33 -7.76
C ARG A 53 23.58 15.83 -8.00
N ALA A 54 22.57 16.48 -8.60
CA ALA A 54 22.56 17.93 -8.83
C ALA A 54 22.32 18.75 -7.54
N ARG A 55 21.61 18.18 -6.55
CA ARG A 55 21.32 18.86 -5.28
C ARG A 55 22.46 18.80 -4.26
N ARG A 56 23.31 17.76 -4.31
CA ARG A 56 24.34 17.54 -3.28
C ARG A 56 25.63 18.32 -3.49
N ASN A 57 25.96 18.79 -4.70
CA ASN A 57 27.16 19.63 -4.90
C ASN A 57 27.19 20.39 -6.23
N PRO A 58 26.68 21.63 -6.32
CA PRO A 58 26.66 22.39 -7.57
C PRO A 58 28.02 23.00 -7.98
N ALA A 59 29.09 22.90 -7.18
CA ALA A 59 30.34 23.65 -7.39
C ALA A 59 31.66 22.93 -7.01
N SER A 60 31.73 21.59 -7.05
CA SER A 60 32.97 20.87 -6.68
C SER A 60 33.80 20.49 -7.91
N THR A 61 34.93 21.19 -8.11
CA THR A 61 36.07 20.81 -8.98
C THR A 61 37.15 20.06 -8.19
N GLY A 62 36.73 19.08 -7.38
CA GLY A 62 37.63 18.15 -6.69
C GLY A 62 37.76 16.81 -7.43
N PRO A 63 38.76 15.97 -7.10
CA PRO A 63 38.99 14.70 -7.79
C PRO A 63 37.75 13.80 -7.71
N ALA A 64 37.51 13.06 -8.79
CA ALA A 64 36.28 12.30 -9.01
C ALA A 64 35.90 11.42 -7.79
N PRO A 65 34.63 11.41 -7.37
CA PRO A 65 34.20 10.59 -6.25
C PRO A 65 34.31 9.09 -6.62
N ARG A 66 34.66 8.27 -5.63
CA ARG A 66 34.71 6.81 -5.75
C ARG A 66 33.37 6.26 -6.26
N PRO A 67 33.35 5.28 -7.18
CA PRO A 67 32.12 4.67 -7.68
C PRO A 67 31.31 4.07 -6.53
N GLY A 68 30.00 4.35 -6.48
CA GLY A 68 29.10 3.79 -5.47
C GLY A 68 29.00 2.27 -5.57
N LEU A 69 28.54 1.60 -4.51
CA LEU A 69 28.40 0.13 -4.47
C LEU A 69 27.62 -0.46 -5.67
N LEU A 70 26.62 0.29 -6.16
CA LEU A 70 25.84 -0.04 -7.36
C LEU A 70 26.68 -0.03 -8.64
N ASP A 71 27.66 0.87 -8.78
CA ASP A 71 28.57 0.89 -9.92
C ASP A 71 29.57 -0.28 -9.88
N GLY A 72 29.91 -0.80 -8.68
CA GLY A 72 30.70 -2.02 -8.50
C GLY A 72 29.94 -3.26 -8.95
N ALA A 73 28.71 -3.45 -8.43
CA ALA A 73 27.84 -4.57 -8.82
C ALA A 73 27.44 -4.51 -10.31
N LEU A 74 27.23 -3.30 -10.84
CA LEU A 74 26.98 -3.09 -12.27
C LEU A 74 28.23 -3.36 -13.10
N ARG A 75 29.46 -3.04 -12.65
CA ARG A 75 30.70 -3.38 -13.35
C ARG A 75 30.96 -4.87 -13.42
N ASP A 76 30.69 -5.61 -12.34
CA ASP A 76 30.84 -7.06 -12.29
C ASP A 76 29.86 -7.77 -13.24
N LEU A 77 28.67 -7.17 -13.48
CA LEU A 77 27.74 -7.61 -14.54
C LEU A 77 28.10 -7.05 -15.95
N ALA A 78 28.69 -5.86 -16.03
CA ALA A 78 28.90 -5.10 -17.26
C ALA A 78 30.20 -5.43 -18.00
N GLY A 79 30.80 -6.60 -17.75
CA GLY A 79 31.98 -7.05 -18.50
C GLY A 79 31.76 -7.04 -20.02
N ASP A 80 30.50 -7.20 -20.47
CA ASP A 80 30.09 -7.01 -21.86
C ASP A 80 28.54 -6.89 -21.96
N PRO A 81 27.98 -5.72 -22.37
CA PRO A 81 26.54 -5.54 -22.58
C PRO A 81 25.93 -6.51 -23.60
N ASP A 82 26.68 -6.86 -24.66
CA ASP A 82 26.20 -7.75 -25.73
C ASP A 82 26.11 -9.20 -25.24
N ARG A 83 26.99 -9.57 -24.30
CA ARG A 83 26.93 -10.83 -23.57
C ARG A 83 25.71 -10.94 -22.66
N PHE A 84 25.28 -9.82 -22.06
CA PHE A 84 24.04 -9.80 -21.29
C PHE A 84 22.82 -9.99 -22.21
N ASP A 85 22.76 -9.31 -23.34
CA ASP A 85 21.62 -9.39 -24.26
C ASP A 85 21.48 -10.76 -24.94
N SER A 86 22.61 -11.43 -25.21
CA SER A 86 22.67 -12.79 -25.79
C SER A 86 22.46 -13.91 -24.76
N ALA A 87 22.46 -13.60 -23.45
CA ALA A 87 22.21 -14.58 -22.42
C ALA A 87 20.75 -15.11 -22.46
N PRO A 88 20.53 -16.40 -22.16
CA PRO A 88 19.18 -16.95 -22.02
C PRO A 88 18.35 -16.14 -21.03
N THR A 89 17.05 -15.97 -21.31
CA THR A 89 16.14 -15.13 -20.51
C THR A 89 16.16 -15.46 -19.01
N ALA A 90 16.23 -16.75 -18.64
CA ALA A 90 16.33 -17.17 -17.25
C ALA A 90 17.62 -16.68 -16.55
N LEU A 91 18.74 -16.62 -17.29
CA LEU A 91 20.01 -16.12 -16.77
C LEU A 91 19.98 -14.60 -16.57
N ARG A 92 19.41 -13.86 -17.53
CA ARG A 92 19.20 -12.40 -17.41
C ARG A 92 18.31 -12.03 -16.23
N GLN A 93 17.23 -12.79 -16.03
CA GLN A 93 16.32 -12.61 -14.90
C GLN A 93 17.01 -12.87 -13.56
N ARG A 94 17.80 -13.95 -13.47
CA ARG A 94 18.59 -14.27 -12.26
C ARG A 94 19.63 -13.20 -11.95
N GLN A 95 20.34 -12.70 -12.97
CA GLN A 95 21.33 -11.64 -12.83
C GLN A 95 20.69 -10.29 -12.44
N GLY A 96 19.59 -9.91 -13.08
CA GLY A 96 18.84 -8.69 -12.73
C GLY A 96 18.27 -8.73 -11.31
N ARG A 97 17.74 -9.89 -10.88
CA ARG A 97 17.27 -10.09 -9.49
C ARG A 97 18.39 -9.96 -8.48
N GLY A 98 19.56 -10.55 -8.74
CA GLY A 98 20.73 -10.46 -7.86
C GLY A 98 21.21 -9.02 -7.65
N VAL A 99 21.24 -8.21 -8.71
CA VAL A 99 21.62 -6.78 -8.62
C VAL A 99 20.64 -5.97 -7.77
N MET A 100 19.34 -6.22 -7.92
CA MET A 100 18.31 -5.52 -7.15
C MET A 100 18.40 -5.85 -5.65
N LEU A 101 18.62 -7.12 -5.31
CA LEU A 101 18.79 -7.55 -3.92
C LEU A 101 20.08 -7.01 -3.30
N ALA A 102 21.19 -6.98 -4.06
CA ALA A 102 22.44 -6.40 -3.61
C ALA A 102 22.34 -4.89 -3.34
N ALA A 103 21.62 -4.14 -4.18
CA ALA A 103 21.38 -2.71 -3.99
C ALA A 103 20.57 -2.42 -2.72
N LEU A 104 19.50 -3.19 -2.47
CA LEU A 104 18.70 -3.06 -1.25
C LEU A 104 19.53 -3.30 0.01
N LYS A 105 20.35 -4.36 0.00
CA LYS A 105 21.23 -4.71 1.12
C LYS A 105 22.29 -3.63 1.38
N ALA A 106 22.89 -3.08 0.31
CA ALA A 106 23.88 -2.00 0.41
C ALA A 106 23.32 -0.73 1.06
N ASP A 107 22.05 -0.42 0.80
CA ASP A 107 21.36 0.76 1.35
C ASP A 107 20.66 0.47 2.70
N GLY A 108 20.92 -0.69 3.31
CA GLY A 108 20.41 -1.06 4.62
C GLY A 108 18.91 -1.40 4.65
N PHE A 109 18.31 -1.72 3.51
CA PHE A 109 16.92 -2.14 3.45
C PHE A 109 16.77 -3.63 3.79
N PRO A 110 15.75 -4.02 4.57
CA PRO A 110 15.48 -5.42 4.83
C PRO A 110 15.07 -6.15 3.55
N LEU A 111 15.55 -7.39 3.39
CA LEU A 111 15.12 -8.26 2.31
C LEU A 111 13.66 -8.72 2.53
N PRO A 112 12.89 -9.02 1.47
CA PRO A 112 11.58 -9.63 1.60
C PRO A 112 11.64 -10.92 2.42
N SER A 113 10.57 -11.20 3.18
CA SER A 113 10.43 -12.49 3.87
C SER A 113 10.60 -13.65 2.88
N GLY A 114 11.17 -14.76 3.34
CA GLY A 114 11.46 -15.92 2.50
C GLY A 114 12.76 -15.82 1.69
N LEU A 115 13.40 -14.65 1.62
CA LEU A 115 14.76 -14.49 1.08
C LEU A 115 15.75 -14.30 2.22
N LYS A 116 16.81 -15.09 2.18
CA LYS A 116 17.89 -15.06 3.17
C LYS A 116 19.02 -14.17 2.69
N ASP A 117 19.87 -13.76 3.62
CA ASP A 117 21.04 -12.94 3.32
C ASP A 117 22.01 -13.60 2.33
N GLU A 118 22.03 -14.94 2.28
CA GLU A 118 22.79 -15.72 1.31
C GLU A 118 22.22 -15.69 -0.12
N ASP A 119 20.95 -15.28 -0.31
CA ASP A 119 20.33 -15.16 -1.63
C ASP A 119 20.77 -13.88 -2.37
N ALA A 120 21.37 -12.92 -1.65
CA ALA A 120 22.01 -11.75 -2.23
C ALA A 120 23.48 -12.07 -2.56
N PRO A 121 23.94 -11.88 -3.81
CA PRO A 121 25.33 -12.18 -4.16
C PRO A 121 26.29 -11.35 -3.32
N ALA A 122 27.30 -11.98 -2.73
CA ALA A 122 28.32 -11.32 -1.93
C ALA A 122 29.10 -10.31 -2.79
N VAL A 123 28.96 -9.01 -2.49
CA VAL A 123 29.74 -7.95 -3.12
C VAL A 123 31.14 -7.98 -2.51
N ARG A 124 32.13 -8.47 -3.26
CA ARG A 124 33.53 -8.40 -2.82
C ARG A 124 34.00 -6.94 -2.84
N PRO A 125 34.67 -6.44 -1.78
CA PRO A 125 35.27 -5.10 -1.84
C PRO A 125 36.35 -5.06 -2.94
N PRO A 126 36.50 -3.94 -3.66
CA PRO A 126 37.43 -3.87 -4.77
C PRO A 126 38.88 -3.95 -4.28
N THR A 127 39.63 -4.88 -4.86
CA THR A 127 41.09 -4.95 -4.73
C THR A 127 41.72 -3.76 -5.47
N PRO A 128 42.66 -3.00 -4.88
CA PRO A 128 43.32 -1.91 -5.58
C PRO A 128 44.17 -2.47 -6.73
N ARG A 129 43.93 -1.98 -7.95
CA ARG A 129 44.73 -2.33 -9.13
C ARG A 129 45.47 -1.10 -9.64
N ALA A 130 46.79 -1.24 -9.68
CA ALA A 130 47.74 -0.29 -10.23
C ALA A 130 47.66 -0.25 -11.77
N GLY A 131 48.06 0.89 -12.34
CA GLY A 131 48.68 0.92 -13.67
C GLY A 131 47.82 1.46 -14.81
N GLU A 132 48.14 2.70 -15.16
CA GLU A 132 48.00 3.45 -16.42
C GLU A 132 48.02 2.62 -17.74
N GLY A 133 47.45 3.21 -18.81
CA GLY A 133 48.02 3.00 -20.15
C GLY A 133 47.10 3.19 -21.38
N LYS A 134 47.18 4.39 -21.97
CA LYS A 134 47.19 4.73 -23.41
C LYS A 134 45.93 4.59 -24.31
N THR A 135 45.56 5.76 -24.84
CA THR A 135 44.83 6.08 -26.09
C THR A 135 45.61 5.68 -27.35
N PRO A 136 44.93 5.38 -28.49
CA PRO A 136 44.80 6.32 -29.63
C PRO A 136 43.38 6.27 -30.28
N GLU A 137 42.74 7.35 -30.76
CA GLU A 137 42.96 8.27 -31.92
C GLU A 137 42.20 7.87 -33.22
N ARG A 138 41.39 8.82 -33.75
CA ARG A 138 40.78 9.00 -35.10
C ARG A 138 39.69 7.99 -35.56
N GLY A 139 38.64 8.33 -36.31
CA GLY A 139 38.26 9.50 -37.11
C GLY A 139 36.83 9.32 -37.72
N PRO A 140 36.35 10.20 -38.63
CA PRO A 140 34.94 10.60 -38.79
C PRO A 140 34.23 10.05 -40.05
N LEU A 141 32.89 10.21 -40.17
CA LEU A 141 32.10 10.48 -41.41
C LEU A 141 30.57 10.36 -41.16
N ALA A 142 29.78 11.41 -41.48
CA ALA A 142 28.79 11.51 -42.58
C ALA A 142 27.40 10.87 -42.29
N GLN A 143 26.33 11.65 -42.08
CA GLN A 143 25.42 12.34 -43.04
C GLN A 143 24.26 11.48 -43.60
N SER A 144 23.08 12.12 -43.61
CA SER A 144 21.92 11.96 -44.50
C SER A 144 20.86 10.90 -44.18
N GLY A 145 19.58 11.26 -44.40
CA GLY A 145 18.48 10.28 -44.47
C GLY A 145 17.08 10.78 -44.07
N THR A 146 16.55 11.77 -44.77
CA THR A 146 15.12 12.14 -44.80
C THR A 146 14.22 11.02 -45.32
N GLY A 147 12.98 10.90 -44.80
CA GLY A 147 11.93 10.07 -45.40
C GLY A 147 10.56 10.32 -44.75
N ALA A 148 9.60 10.79 -45.54
CA ALA A 148 8.28 11.25 -45.12
C ALA A 148 7.15 10.37 -45.71
N ARG A 149 6.00 10.35 -45.00
CA ARG A 149 4.59 10.11 -45.46
C ARG A 149 4.16 8.66 -45.81
N PRO A 150 2.85 8.36 -45.95
CA PRO A 150 1.62 8.89 -45.30
C PRO A 150 0.57 7.81 -44.89
N GLY A 151 -0.42 8.26 -44.10
CA GLY A 151 -1.88 7.99 -44.15
C GLY A 151 -2.46 6.58 -44.41
N VAL A 152 -3.36 6.13 -43.51
CA VAL A 152 -4.49 5.25 -43.86
C VAL A 152 -5.75 5.67 -43.08
N VAL A 153 -6.86 5.62 -43.81
CA VAL A 153 -8.22 6.09 -43.55
C VAL A 153 -9.10 4.99 -42.94
N GLY A 154 -9.99 5.39 -42.02
CA GLY A 154 -11.41 5.00 -41.91
C GLY A 154 -11.84 3.55 -41.64
N ARG A 155 -12.66 3.36 -40.59
CA ARG A 155 -13.77 2.37 -40.50
C ARG A 155 -14.73 2.79 -39.37
N THR A 156 -15.87 3.40 -39.69
CA THR A 156 -17.23 2.80 -39.79
C THR A 156 -17.79 2.20 -38.48
N GLY A 157 -18.71 2.98 -37.89
CA GLY A 157 -20.00 2.61 -37.30
C GLY A 157 -20.19 1.24 -36.63
N GLU A 158 -20.39 1.27 -35.31
CA GLU A 158 -21.16 0.25 -34.59
C GLU A 158 -22.45 0.84 -34.01
N PRO A 159 -23.57 0.08 -34.02
CA PRO A 159 -24.87 0.56 -33.59
C PRO A 159 -25.06 0.50 -32.06
N LEU A 160 -25.74 1.54 -31.56
CA LEU A 160 -26.22 1.73 -30.19
C LEU A 160 -27.06 0.53 -29.72
N ARG A 161 -26.53 -0.23 -28.75
CA ARG A 161 -27.30 -1.23 -28.01
C ARG A 161 -28.11 -0.58 -26.87
N HIS A 162 -29.37 -0.98 -26.83
CA HIS A 162 -30.42 -0.60 -25.89
C HIS A 162 -29.99 -0.53 -24.42
N LEU A 163 -30.31 0.60 -23.79
CA LEU A 163 -30.19 0.82 -22.36
C LEU A 163 -31.18 -0.05 -21.60
N ARG A 164 -30.64 -0.99 -20.82
CA ARG A 164 -31.39 -1.76 -19.82
C ARG A 164 -31.77 -0.83 -18.66
N PRO A 165 -33.00 -0.87 -18.13
CA PRO A 165 -33.37 -0.08 -16.95
C PRO A 165 -32.52 -0.50 -15.73
N PRO A 166 -32.26 0.42 -14.79
CA PRO A 166 -31.45 0.15 -13.61
C PRO A 166 -32.07 -0.96 -12.75
N ARG A 167 -31.29 -2.01 -12.48
CA ARG A 167 -31.63 -3.05 -11.50
C ARG A 167 -31.86 -2.38 -10.14
N GLN A 168 -33.05 -2.57 -9.57
CA GLN A 168 -33.29 -2.33 -8.15
C GLN A 168 -32.20 -3.05 -7.33
N PRO A 169 -31.63 -2.41 -6.28
CA PRO A 169 -30.65 -3.07 -5.44
C PRO A 169 -31.31 -4.27 -4.76
N ALA A 170 -30.78 -5.46 -5.08
CA ALA A 170 -31.17 -6.70 -4.44
C ALA A 170 -31.06 -6.56 -2.92
N ALA A 171 -32.10 -7.02 -2.21
CA ALA A 171 -32.10 -7.10 -0.76
C ALA A 171 -30.81 -7.77 -0.27
N LEU A 172 -30.15 -7.13 0.69
CA LEU A 172 -28.92 -7.65 1.29
C LEU A 172 -29.19 -9.05 1.87
N PRO A 173 -28.34 -10.05 1.57
CA PRO A 173 -28.55 -11.41 2.04
C PRO A 173 -28.49 -11.50 3.57
N SER A 174 -29.33 -12.39 4.07
CA SER A 174 -29.57 -12.81 5.45
C SER A 174 -28.32 -13.07 6.28
N SER A 175 -28.46 -12.79 7.58
CA SER A 175 -27.54 -12.89 8.72
C SER A 175 -26.34 -13.87 8.60
N PRO A 176 -25.15 -13.49 9.10
CA PRO A 176 -23.97 -14.34 9.08
C PRO A 176 -24.14 -15.60 9.95
N PRO A 177 -23.39 -16.68 9.64
CA PRO A 177 -23.51 -17.98 10.31
C PRO A 177 -23.29 -17.88 11.82
N THR A 178 -24.35 -18.20 12.55
CA THR A 178 -24.48 -18.31 14.00
C THR A 178 -23.75 -19.56 14.50
N GLY A 179 -22.45 -19.48 14.75
CA GLY A 179 -21.69 -20.60 15.31
C GLY A 179 -21.43 -20.51 16.81
N PHE A 180 -21.31 -19.29 17.36
CA PHE A 180 -20.92 -19.10 18.76
C PHE A 180 -21.86 -18.13 19.47
N PRO A 181 -22.21 -18.40 20.75
CA PRO A 181 -22.91 -17.44 21.58
C PRO A 181 -22.11 -16.13 21.67
N ASP A 182 -22.82 -15.01 21.74
CA ASP A 182 -22.22 -13.67 21.94
C ASP A 182 -21.42 -13.68 23.25
N PRO A 183 -20.09 -13.49 23.21
CA PRO A 183 -19.28 -13.60 24.41
C PRO A 183 -19.48 -12.43 25.38
N TRP A 184 -20.18 -11.37 24.95
CA TRP A 184 -20.58 -10.28 25.82
C TRP A 184 -21.97 -9.71 25.46
N PRO A 185 -23.05 -10.41 25.83
CA PRO A 185 -24.42 -9.98 25.53
C PRO A 185 -24.80 -8.65 26.18
N ALA A 186 -24.05 -8.17 27.18
CA ALA A 186 -24.25 -6.88 27.83
C ALA A 186 -23.47 -5.73 27.18
N SER A 187 -22.73 -5.96 26.09
CA SER A 187 -21.98 -4.90 25.38
C SER A 187 -22.88 -3.70 25.01
N PRO A 188 -22.39 -2.45 25.16
CA PRO A 188 -23.12 -1.27 24.69
C PRO A 188 -23.17 -1.18 23.16
N VAL A 189 -22.31 -1.92 22.45
CA VAL A 189 -22.32 -1.99 20.98
C VAL A 189 -23.15 -3.19 20.53
N SER A 190 -24.14 -2.92 19.68
CA SER A 190 -25.05 -3.94 19.15
C SER A 190 -24.27 -5.08 18.49
N LYS A 191 -24.75 -6.32 18.68
CA LYS A 191 -24.12 -7.50 18.09
C LYS A 191 -24.07 -7.40 16.56
N ARG A 192 -25.16 -6.90 15.94
CA ARG A 192 -25.23 -6.71 14.49
C ARG A 192 -24.15 -5.76 13.98
N PHE A 193 -23.92 -4.64 14.65
CA PHE A 193 -22.89 -3.69 14.26
C PHE A 193 -21.50 -4.30 14.37
N ARG A 194 -21.22 -4.98 15.49
CA ARG A 194 -19.96 -5.70 15.72
C ARG A 194 -19.70 -6.75 14.65
N ASP A 195 -20.69 -7.59 14.34
CA ASP A 195 -20.56 -8.63 13.32
C ASP A 195 -20.28 -8.04 11.92
N GLU A 196 -20.89 -6.91 11.58
CA GLU A 196 -20.69 -6.23 10.29
C GLU A 196 -19.32 -5.53 10.19
N ILE A 197 -18.78 -5.01 11.29
CA ILE A 197 -17.39 -4.54 11.35
C ILE A 197 -16.45 -5.72 11.16
N HIS A 198 -16.64 -6.78 11.93
CA HIS A 198 -15.83 -7.99 11.88
C HIS A 198 -15.74 -8.59 10.47
N LYS A 199 -16.88 -8.72 9.77
CA LYS A 199 -16.96 -9.21 8.39
C LYS A 199 -16.08 -8.42 7.42
N ARG A 200 -15.81 -7.15 7.71
CA ARG A 200 -14.99 -6.26 6.87
C ARG A 200 -13.54 -6.13 7.33
N GLU A 201 -13.28 -6.37 8.61
CA GLU A 201 -11.93 -6.26 9.17
C GLU A 201 -11.16 -7.57 9.03
N SER A 202 -11.64 -8.66 9.63
CA SER A 202 -10.94 -9.95 9.60
C SER A 202 -11.65 -11.01 8.78
N ASN A 203 -12.98 -11.03 8.78
CA ASN A 203 -13.80 -12.03 8.09
C ASN A 203 -13.43 -13.51 8.39
N VAL A 204 -12.77 -13.79 9.50
CA VAL A 204 -12.45 -15.16 9.94
C VAL A 204 -13.50 -15.68 10.91
N LYS A 205 -13.62 -16.99 11.07
CA LYS A 205 -14.60 -17.58 11.99
C LYS A 205 -14.30 -17.29 13.47
N ASP A 206 -13.05 -16.98 13.82
CA ASP A 206 -12.57 -16.90 15.20
C ASP A 206 -12.09 -15.49 15.60
N TYR A 207 -11.55 -15.39 16.82
CA TYR A 207 -11.01 -14.17 17.41
C TYR A 207 -9.48 -14.07 17.25
N GLY A 208 -8.86 -15.03 16.55
CA GLY A 208 -7.42 -15.20 16.45
C GLY A 208 -6.77 -14.44 15.29
N ALA A 209 -7.54 -13.68 14.51
CA ALA A 209 -7.00 -13.00 13.31
C ALA A 209 -5.87 -12.03 13.63
N VAL A 210 -4.85 -12.06 12.76
CA VAL A 210 -3.69 -11.17 12.81
C VAL A 210 -3.38 -10.73 11.38
N ASN A 211 -3.24 -9.42 11.17
CA ASN A 211 -2.72 -8.86 9.92
C ASN A 211 -1.71 -7.76 10.23
N GLY A 212 -0.42 -8.10 10.16
CA GLY A 212 0.66 -7.19 10.57
C GLY A 212 0.50 -6.71 12.01
N ASP A 213 0.30 -5.39 12.18
CA ASP A 213 0.13 -4.75 13.48
C ASP A 213 -1.31 -4.80 14.03
N ALA A 214 -2.26 -5.33 13.25
CA ALA A 214 -3.68 -5.37 13.57
C ALA A 214 -4.10 -6.73 14.15
N TRP A 215 -4.75 -6.73 15.31
CA TRP A 215 -5.05 -7.95 16.06
C TRP A 215 -6.53 -8.15 16.35
N GLY A 216 -6.92 -9.41 16.42
CA GLY A 216 -8.22 -9.86 16.85
C GLY A 216 -9.33 -9.65 15.82
N ARG A 217 -10.54 -9.95 16.24
CA ARG A 217 -11.77 -9.91 15.44
C ARG A 217 -12.00 -8.57 14.74
N TYR A 218 -11.58 -7.48 15.36
CA TYR A 218 -11.79 -6.10 14.92
C TYR A 218 -10.53 -5.42 14.38
N GLN A 219 -9.44 -6.18 14.23
CA GLN A 219 -8.17 -5.69 13.67
C GLN A 219 -7.68 -4.40 14.35
N LEU A 220 -7.71 -4.37 15.69
CA LEU A 220 -7.23 -3.22 16.46
C LEU A 220 -5.72 -3.07 16.29
N ARG A 221 -5.30 -1.91 15.78
CA ARG A 221 -3.89 -1.56 15.55
C ARG A 221 -3.24 -1.02 16.82
N GLU A 222 -1.91 -0.93 16.85
CA GLU A 222 -1.17 -0.50 18.04
C GLU A 222 -1.64 0.85 18.58
N LEU A 223 -1.84 1.84 17.69
CA LEU A 223 -2.34 3.14 18.08
C LEU A 223 -3.70 3.05 18.80
N ALA A 224 -4.63 2.25 18.29
CA ALA A 224 -5.93 2.03 18.91
C ALA A 224 -5.82 1.34 20.26
N ARG A 225 -4.94 0.33 20.38
CA ARG A 225 -4.70 -0.39 21.65
C ARG A 225 -4.10 0.53 22.72
N LYS A 226 -3.18 1.42 22.33
CA LYS A 226 -2.63 2.44 23.23
C LYS A 226 -3.69 3.46 23.65
N GLN A 227 -4.49 3.91 22.69
CA GLN A 227 -5.55 4.89 22.88
C GLN A 227 -6.60 4.43 23.91
N ILE A 228 -7.01 3.16 23.85
CA ILE A 228 -7.97 2.60 24.83
C ILE A 228 -7.31 2.09 26.12
N GLY A 229 -6.00 2.31 26.29
CA GLY A 229 -5.26 1.88 27.49
C GLY A 229 -5.09 0.38 27.64
N LEU A 230 -5.20 -0.41 26.55
CA LEU A 230 -4.82 -1.83 26.54
C LEU A 230 -3.29 -1.99 26.55
N GLN A 231 -2.58 -1.05 25.91
CA GLN A 231 -1.12 -0.93 25.93
C GLN A 231 -0.70 0.44 26.44
N ARG A 232 0.47 0.52 27.07
CA ARG A 232 1.16 1.77 27.41
C ARG A 232 1.87 2.35 26.18
N LYS A 233 2.42 3.56 26.32
CA LYS A 233 3.18 4.23 25.24
C LYS A 233 4.36 3.41 24.73
N ASP A 234 5.03 2.67 25.61
CA ASP A 234 6.15 1.77 25.31
C ASP A 234 5.73 0.43 24.67
N GLY A 235 4.42 0.18 24.53
CA GLY A 235 3.88 -1.06 23.97
C GLY A 235 3.63 -2.18 24.99
N SER A 236 4.02 -2.00 26.25
CA SER A 236 3.73 -2.97 27.33
C SER A 236 2.22 -3.04 27.61
N PHE A 237 1.71 -4.23 27.96
CA PHE A 237 0.31 -4.41 28.32
C PHE A 237 0.02 -3.87 29.72
N THR A 238 -1.17 -3.31 29.91
CA THR A 238 -1.60 -2.72 31.18
C THR A 238 -2.27 -3.72 32.13
N GLY A 239 -2.58 -4.94 31.66
CA GLY A 239 -3.42 -5.89 32.39
C GLY A 239 -4.92 -5.63 32.24
N LYS A 240 -5.33 -4.59 31.50
CA LYS A 240 -6.74 -4.26 31.26
C LYS A 240 -7.45 -5.46 30.63
N TYR A 241 -8.64 -5.79 31.15
CA TYR A 241 -9.43 -6.98 30.78
C TYR A 241 -8.75 -8.33 31.06
N GLY A 242 -7.74 -8.36 31.93
CA GLY A 242 -6.95 -9.56 32.20
C GLY A 242 -6.02 -9.94 31.04
N VAL A 243 -5.64 -8.97 30.20
CA VAL A 243 -4.75 -9.16 29.06
C VAL A 243 -3.34 -8.68 29.42
N ASN A 244 -2.39 -9.61 29.53
CA ASN A 244 -0.98 -9.31 29.84
C ASN A 244 -0.06 -9.57 28.65
N SER A 245 -0.54 -10.27 27.63
CA SER A 245 0.19 -10.57 26.40
C SER A 245 -0.71 -10.46 25.16
N ARG A 246 -0.10 -10.48 23.98
CA ARG A 246 -0.82 -10.58 22.71
C ARG A 246 -1.63 -11.88 22.62
N ASP A 247 -1.07 -12.98 23.10
CA ASP A 247 -1.74 -14.29 23.06
C ASP A 247 -2.95 -14.32 23.98
N ASP A 248 -2.87 -13.67 25.15
CA ASP A 248 -4.01 -13.51 26.04
C ASP A 248 -5.15 -12.77 25.33
N PHE A 249 -4.81 -11.68 24.62
CA PHE A 249 -5.79 -10.89 23.87
C PHE A 249 -6.47 -11.73 22.78
N LEU A 250 -5.69 -12.50 22.01
CA LEU A 250 -6.21 -13.31 20.90
C LEU A 250 -7.07 -14.48 21.37
N LYS A 251 -6.79 -15.04 22.54
CA LYS A 251 -7.57 -16.15 23.15
C LYS A 251 -8.80 -15.66 23.91
N ASN A 252 -8.79 -14.43 24.44
CA ASN A 252 -9.88 -13.90 25.27
C ASN A 252 -10.94 -13.16 24.43
N ARG A 253 -11.97 -13.89 24.00
CA ARG A 253 -13.09 -13.35 23.20
C ARG A 253 -13.76 -12.14 23.87
N LYS A 254 -14.04 -12.23 25.18
CA LYS A 254 -14.72 -11.17 25.93
C LYS A 254 -13.85 -9.90 26.01
N ALA A 255 -12.55 -10.04 26.23
CA ALA A 255 -11.63 -8.90 26.26
C ALA A 255 -11.58 -8.15 24.91
N GLN A 256 -11.67 -8.86 23.79
CA GLN A 256 -11.74 -8.20 22.47
C GLN A 256 -13.05 -7.40 22.30
N GLU A 257 -14.18 -7.93 22.79
CA GLU A 257 -15.46 -7.21 22.76
C GLU A 257 -15.44 -5.95 23.65
N GLN A 258 -14.81 -6.03 24.82
CA GLN A 258 -14.64 -4.90 25.72
C GLN A 258 -13.68 -3.85 25.15
N ALA A 259 -12.54 -4.27 24.61
CA ALA A 259 -11.60 -3.39 23.94
C ALA A 259 -12.24 -2.68 22.73
N PHE A 260 -13.06 -3.38 21.96
CA PHE A 260 -13.79 -2.78 20.84
C PHE A 260 -14.82 -1.75 21.32
N ALA A 261 -15.60 -2.05 22.37
CA ALA A 261 -16.56 -1.10 22.92
C ALA A 261 -15.88 0.19 23.42
N ASP A 262 -14.75 0.08 24.13
CA ASP A 262 -13.96 1.25 24.53
C ASP A 262 -13.47 2.06 23.34
N TYR A 263 -13.00 1.39 22.29
CA TYR A 263 -12.52 2.07 21.10
C TYR A 263 -13.63 2.83 20.39
N MET A 264 -14.84 2.25 20.36
CA MET A 264 -16.02 2.91 19.82
C MET A 264 -16.46 4.11 20.68
N ALA A 265 -16.43 3.98 22.01
CA ALA A 265 -16.74 5.09 22.91
C ALA A 265 -15.74 6.26 22.75
N ASP A 266 -14.45 5.96 22.66
CA ASP A 266 -13.42 6.97 22.45
C ASP A 266 -13.52 7.64 21.06
N ASN A 267 -13.79 6.87 20.01
CA ASN A 267 -14.05 7.43 18.67
C ASN A 267 -15.27 8.36 18.68
N LEU A 268 -16.35 8.00 19.38
CA LEU A 268 -17.53 8.85 19.51
C LEU A 268 -17.20 10.18 20.23
N ALA A 269 -16.43 10.11 21.31
CA ALA A 269 -15.98 11.29 22.04
C ALA A 269 -15.13 12.22 21.15
N GLN A 270 -14.22 11.66 20.35
CA GLN A 270 -13.42 12.44 19.41
C GLN A 270 -14.25 13.02 18.25
N LEU A 271 -15.23 12.29 17.73
CA LEU A 271 -16.14 12.81 16.70
C LEU A 271 -16.96 13.99 17.24
N LYS A 272 -17.41 13.90 18.49
CA LYS A 272 -18.10 14.98 19.19
C LYS A 272 -17.20 16.20 19.35
N SER A 273 -15.97 16.03 19.85
CA SER A 273 -15.04 17.16 20.04
C SER A 273 -14.64 17.85 18.74
N LYS A 274 -14.65 17.13 17.61
CA LYS A 274 -14.40 17.68 16.28
C LYS A 274 -15.62 18.35 15.64
N GLY A 275 -16.78 18.37 16.30
CA GLY A 275 -18.03 18.92 15.77
C GLY A 275 -18.64 18.12 14.62
N VAL A 276 -18.14 16.91 14.36
CA VAL A 276 -18.56 16.07 13.22
C VAL A 276 -19.99 15.58 13.39
N LEU A 277 -20.44 15.36 14.64
CA LEU A 277 -21.83 14.96 14.92
C LEU A 277 -22.86 16.01 14.48
N GLY A 278 -22.46 17.29 14.36
CA GLY A 278 -23.34 18.35 13.82
C GLY A 278 -23.65 18.20 12.33
N LYS A 279 -23.03 17.23 11.63
CA LYS A 279 -23.31 16.91 10.23
C LYS A 279 -24.29 15.75 10.05
N ILE A 280 -24.83 15.18 11.13
CA ILE A 280 -25.86 14.12 11.04
C ILE A 280 -27.09 14.67 10.28
N GLY A 281 -27.65 13.85 9.39
CA GLY A 281 -28.76 14.21 8.49
C GLY A 281 -28.31 14.79 7.15
N GLN A 282 -27.05 15.25 7.04
CA GLN A 282 -26.51 15.76 5.78
C GLN A 282 -26.58 14.70 4.68
N LYS A 283 -27.02 15.11 3.49
CA LYS A 283 -27.03 14.27 2.30
C LYS A 283 -25.72 14.44 1.54
N ILE A 284 -25.09 13.32 1.21
CA ILE A 284 -23.89 13.26 0.38
C ILE A 284 -24.28 12.62 -0.95
N SER A 285 -23.92 13.25 -2.05
CA SER A 285 -23.91 12.58 -3.36
C SER A 285 -22.68 11.66 -3.38
N GLY A 286 -22.88 10.42 -2.93
CA GLY A 286 -21.81 9.43 -2.75
C GLY A 286 -21.35 8.82 -4.07
N ILE A 287 -20.30 7.99 -4.02
CA ILE A 287 -19.67 7.43 -5.24
C ILE A 287 -20.56 6.35 -5.86
N ARG A 288 -21.17 5.51 -5.02
CA ARG A 288 -22.00 4.37 -5.44
C ARG A 288 -23.50 4.59 -5.20
N ALA A 289 -23.85 5.47 -4.27
CA ALA A 289 -25.21 5.77 -3.89
C ALA A 289 -25.24 7.12 -3.14
N ASN A 290 -26.41 7.74 -3.04
CA ASN A 290 -26.61 8.82 -2.09
C ASN A 290 -26.51 8.27 -0.66
N ILE A 291 -25.90 9.05 0.24
CA ILE A 291 -25.65 8.65 1.62
C ILE A 291 -26.27 9.71 2.53
N THR A 292 -26.99 9.28 3.57
CA THR A 292 -27.31 10.15 4.70
C THR A 292 -26.26 9.98 5.78
N VAL A 293 -25.65 11.07 6.25
CA VAL A 293 -24.74 11.00 7.38
C VAL A 293 -25.51 10.59 8.63
N THR A 294 -25.15 9.46 9.23
CA THR A 294 -25.72 8.97 10.49
C THR A 294 -24.63 8.77 11.53
N GLU A 295 -24.99 8.77 12.82
CA GLU A 295 -24.06 8.46 13.91
C GLU A 295 -23.39 7.09 13.70
N ASN A 296 -24.16 6.09 13.26
CA ASN A 296 -23.68 4.74 12.96
C ASN A 296 -22.58 4.75 11.88
N GLY A 297 -22.83 5.43 10.75
CA GLY A 297 -21.88 5.54 9.65
C GLY A 297 -20.61 6.29 10.06
N LEU A 298 -20.76 7.39 10.81
CA LEU A 298 -19.63 8.16 11.33
C LEU A 298 -18.73 7.31 12.23
N LEU A 299 -19.34 6.54 13.12
CA LEU A 299 -18.61 5.71 14.07
C LEU A 299 -17.89 4.54 13.38
N ALA A 300 -18.53 3.91 12.37
CA ALA A 300 -17.89 2.90 11.52
C ALA A 300 -16.73 3.48 10.70
N ALA A 301 -16.87 4.71 10.19
CA ALA A 301 -15.79 5.40 9.49
C ALA A 301 -14.62 5.72 10.42
N ALA A 302 -14.91 6.20 11.64
CA ALA A 302 -13.91 6.50 12.64
C ALA A 302 -13.18 5.25 13.15
N GLN A 303 -13.86 4.11 13.27
CA GLN A 303 -13.21 2.84 13.57
C GLN A 303 -12.13 2.50 12.54
N ARG A 304 -12.37 2.79 11.25
CA ARG A 304 -11.43 2.43 10.17
C ARG A 304 -10.33 3.46 9.90
N GLN A 305 -10.65 4.75 9.97
CA GLN A 305 -9.74 5.84 9.58
C GLN A 305 -9.47 6.85 10.71
N GLY A 306 -9.96 6.59 11.91
CA GLY A 306 -9.95 7.53 13.03
C GLY A 306 -10.96 8.66 12.86
N ALA A 307 -11.27 9.33 13.98
CA ALA A 307 -12.14 10.50 13.98
C ALA A 307 -11.57 11.66 13.14
N GLU A 308 -10.24 11.82 13.11
CA GLU A 308 -9.59 12.86 12.29
C GLU A 308 -9.71 12.58 10.79
N GLY A 309 -9.44 11.34 10.34
CA GLY A 309 -9.61 10.97 8.93
C GLY A 309 -11.04 11.16 8.45
N THR A 310 -12.01 10.84 9.31
CA THR A 310 -13.45 11.07 9.06
C THR A 310 -13.78 12.56 8.95
N ASN A 311 -13.27 13.40 9.86
CA ASN A 311 -13.43 14.85 9.83
C ASN A 311 -12.84 15.47 8.55
N LEU A 312 -11.62 15.06 8.17
CA LEU A 312 -10.96 15.54 6.96
C LEU A 312 -11.76 15.23 5.70
N TYR A 313 -12.37 14.05 5.62
CA TYR A 313 -13.26 13.68 4.51
C TYR A 313 -14.50 14.58 4.48
N LEU A 314 -15.19 14.79 5.60
CA LEU A 314 -16.40 15.62 5.63
C LEU A 314 -16.11 17.10 5.33
N LYS A 315 -15.00 17.65 5.83
CA LYS A 315 -14.53 19.01 5.47
C LYS A 315 -14.15 19.12 3.99
N HIS A 316 -13.67 18.03 3.39
CA HIS A 316 -13.47 17.98 1.94
C HIS A 316 -14.81 18.08 1.21
N LEU A 317 -15.79 17.26 1.60
CA LEU A 317 -17.12 17.28 1.00
C LEU A 317 -17.82 18.64 1.14
N GLU A 318 -17.74 19.27 2.31
CA GLU A 318 -18.35 20.60 2.56
C GLU A 318 -17.83 21.66 1.58
N ARG A 319 -16.54 21.64 1.26
CA ARG A 319 -15.93 22.54 0.26
C ARG A 319 -16.30 22.21 -1.19
N HIS A 320 -16.79 20.99 -1.45
CA HIS A 320 -17.12 20.48 -2.77
C HIS A 320 -18.63 20.20 -2.89
N GLY A 321 -19.46 20.98 -2.19
CA GLY A 321 -20.93 20.92 -2.31
C GLY A 321 -21.53 19.57 -1.92
N TRP A 322 -20.94 18.89 -0.94
CA TRP A 322 -21.37 17.58 -0.46
C TRP A 322 -21.37 16.47 -1.53
N LYS A 323 -20.48 16.58 -2.53
CA LYS A 323 -20.27 15.57 -3.57
C LYS A 323 -18.99 14.79 -3.32
N SER A 324 -19.10 13.47 -3.24
CA SER A 324 -17.97 12.56 -3.07
C SER A 324 -17.38 12.20 -4.43
N ASP A 325 -16.54 13.08 -4.99
CA ASP A 325 -15.90 12.88 -6.29
C ASP A 325 -14.42 12.47 -6.14
N PRO A 326 -14.03 11.22 -6.47
CA PRO A 326 -12.65 10.75 -6.32
C PRO A 326 -11.61 11.51 -7.14
N SER A 327 -12.01 12.27 -8.16
CA SER A 327 -11.10 13.12 -8.94
C SER A 327 -10.67 14.37 -8.18
N THR A 328 -11.46 14.81 -7.20
CA THR A 328 -11.18 15.97 -6.35
C THR A 328 -10.36 15.60 -5.10
N PHE A 329 -10.21 14.32 -4.80
CA PHE A 329 -9.55 13.88 -3.58
C PHE A 329 -8.04 14.15 -3.64
N PRO A 330 -7.43 14.68 -2.57
CA PRO A 330 -5.98 14.78 -2.49
C PRO A 330 -5.33 13.41 -2.70
N THR A 331 -4.30 13.31 -3.54
CA THR A 331 -3.67 12.04 -3.93
C THR A 331 -3.31 11.16 -2.72
N LYS A 332 -2.77 11.77 -1.65
CA LYS A 332 -2.40 11.07 -0.40
C LYS A 332 -3.59 10.60 0.44
N LEU A 333 -4.75 11.23 0.29
CA LEU A 333 -5.97 10.94 1.06
C LEU A 333 -7.00 10.15 0.27
N ARG A 334 -6.75 9.86 -1.02
CA ARG A 334 -7.71 9.16 -1.89
C ARG A 334 -8.17 7.83 -1.29
N ARG A 335 -7.24 6.96 -0.87
CA ARG A 335 -7.57 5.67 -0.25
C ARG A 335 -8.31 5.82 1.09
N PRO A 336 -7.83 6.64 2.05
CA PRO A 336 -8.57 6.94 3.28
C PRO A 336 -10.00 7.46 3.04
N PHE A 337 -10.19 8.40 2.11
CA PHE A 337 -11.50 8.98 1.81
C PHE A 337 -12.46 7.96 1.22
N LEU A 338 -11.98 7.08 0.33
CA LEU A 338 -12.79 5.96 -0.17
C LEU A 338 -13.22 5.03 0.96
N ALA A 339 -12.34 4.74 1.92
CA ALA A 339 -12.67 3.90 3.07
C ALA A 339 -13.71 4.57 4.00
N VAL A 340 -13.60 5.89 4.23
CA VAL A 340 -14.62 6.65 4.99
C VAL A 340 -15.96 6.62 4.28
N GLU A 341 -16.01 6.97 2.99
CA GLU A 341 -17.24 6.94 2.18
C GLU A 341 -17.94 5.58 2.27
N THR A 342 -17.16 4.51 2.10
CA THR A 342 -17.70 3.15 2.10
C THR A 342 -18.32 2.80 3.46
N ARG A 343 -17.70 3.22 4.57
CA ARG A 343 -18.26 2.99 5.91
C ARG A 343 -19.50 3.81 6.17
N LEU A 344 -19.54 5.07 5.75
CA LEU A 344 -20.72 5.92 5.88
C LEU A 344 -21.92 5.28 5.16
N ARG A 345 -21.71 4.84 3.92
CA ARG A 345 -22.74 4.20 3.10
C ARG A 345 -23.22 2.87 3.68
N GLU A 346 -22.29 2.01 4.09
CA GLU A 346 -22.63 0.62 4.46
C GLU A 346 -23.20 0.50 5.88
N PHE A 347 -22.85 1.43 6.76
CA PHE A 347 -23.35 1.45 8.14
C PHE A 347 -24.45 2.49 8.37
N GLU A 348 -24.99 3.12 7.32
CA GLU A 348 -26.08 4.11 7.42
C GLU A 348 -27.24 3.57 8.29
N ASN A 349 -27.66 2.33 8.01
CA ASN A 349 -28.82 1.67 8.60
C ASN A 349 -28.48 0.50 9.55
N ILE A 350 -27.25 0.44 10.05
CA ILE A 350 -26.82 -0.59 11.01
C ILE A 350 -26.67 0.07 12.39
N PRO A 351 -27.62 -0.10 13.32
CA PRO A 351 -27.58 0.58 14.61
C PRO A 351 -26.40 0.10 15.45
N HIS A 352 -25.57 1.03 15.94
CA HIS A 352 -24.47 0.70 16.85
C HIS A 352 -24.92 0.53 18.30
N LYS A 353 -26.01 1.17 18.71
CA LYS A 353 -26.68 0.96 20.01
C LYS A 353 -27.69 -0.18 19.91
N LYS A 354 -28.02 -0.76 21.07
CA LYS A 354 -29.09 -1.76 21.17
C LYS A 354 -30.47 -1.13 21.17
#